data_AF-D8M993-F1
#
_entry.id   AF-D8M993-F1
#
_cell.length_a   1.000
_cell.length_b   1.000
_cell.length_c   1.000
_cell.angle_alpha   90.00
_cell.angle_beta   90.00
_cell.angle_gamma   90.00
#
_symmetry.space_group_name_H-M   'P 1'
#
loop_
_entity.id
_entity.type
_entity.pdbx_description
1 polymer ?
#
loop_
_entity_poly.entity_id
_entity_poly.type
_entity_poly.pdbx_seq_one_letter_code
_entity_poly.pdbx_strand_id
1 'polypeptide(L)'
;MKPNGWISLILSNRECVVLQFNNGVFMNQGFVVNEQKVLKVFGNHQIGAISYNEEQSIEVVVEGIVDLDHGSRFEGLVLTDNKFGIPFGYGEMYDDDGILVYKGIMINWKRFGYGTSYHNNGCIEYEGYWCDDKRFGIGKVYDRYGKLVNECEWCNGIESDIDYEGDGSEPLNTGMKHLKLTDNCVLVDWDVSLLYNLESIEIGDDCFGSVKTFKINGLNRLKTIKIGNRSFTQTKNDEYENEYENEYEYEYEYENEYEYENEYENEEEDENGDSESKSFHILNCESLESIQIGEYSFSDFAGDFELKNLPQLQSIQISDDCFESVQTFKIDGLNRLKTIKIGSNSFSQMKSSDVWNCRKADNKSKSFHILNCESLESIQIGEYSFGDFAGDFELKNLPQLQSIQIGTIGSTSNNFFSSSFVIRGIDMILNI
;
A
#
# COMPACT_ATOMS: atom_id res chain seq x y z
N MET A 1 -1.78 1.20 9.49
CA MET A 1 -3.04 1.09 8.71
C MET A 1 -3.70 -0.28 8.88
N LYS A 2 -3.65 -0.89 10.08
CA LYS A 2 -4.06 -2.29 10.24
C LYS A 2 -5.58 -2.42 10.33
N PRO A 3 -6.18 -3.45 9.72
CA PRO A 3 -7.62 -3.64 9.78
C PRO A 3 -8.14 -3.90 11.20
N ASN A 4 -9.26 -3.31 11.56
CA ASN A 4 -9.85 -3.47 12.89
C ASN A 4 -11.38 -3.55 12.82
N GLY A 5 -11.97 -4.46 13.60
CA GLY A 5 -13.40 -4.76 13.56
C GLY A 5 -13.77 -5.70 12.42
N TRP A 6 -15.01 -5.58 11.94
CA TRP A 6 -15.49 -6.39 10.83
C TRP A 6 -15.12 -5.78 9.49
N ILE A 7 -14.62 -6.62 8.59
CA ILE A 7 -14.32 -6.29 7.20
C ILE A 7 -15.24 -7.12 6.32
N SER A 8 -15.88 -6.50 5.34
CA SER A 8 -16.63 -7.23 4.31
C SER A 8 -15.96 -7.06 2.95
N LEU A 9 -15.68 -8.18 2.29
CA LEU A 9 -15.24 -8.27 0.92
C LEU A 9 -16.44 -8.67 0.07
N ILE A 10 -16.89 -7.77 -0.80
CA ILE A 10 -18.02 -8.02 -1.69
C ILE A 10 -17.49 -8.72 -2.95
N LEU A 11 -17.99 -9.93 -3.20
CA LEU A 11 -17.68 -10.74 -4.37
C LEU A 11 -18.75 -10.55 -5.45
N SER A 12 -18.58 -11.19 -6.61
CA SER A 12 -19.61 -11.24 -7.65
C SER A 12 -20.92 -11.85 -7.13
N ASN A 13 -22.05 -11.51 -7.76
CA ASN A 13 -23.37 -12.10 -7.49
C ASN A 13 -23.88 -11.91 -6.04
N ARG A 14 -23.54 -10.78 -5.41
CA ARG A 14 -23.95 -10.44 -4.02
C ARG A 14 -23.49 -11.44 -2.96
N GLU A 15 -22.49 -12.25 -3.26
CA GLU A 15 -21.77 -13.00 -2.24
C GLU A 15 -20.83 -12.05 -1.50
N CYS A 16 -20.66 -12.25 -0.20
CA CYS A 16 -19.64 -11.54 0.55
C CYS A 16 -18.95 -12.44 1.57
N VAL A 17 -17.68 -12.11 1.81
CA VAL A 17 -16.87 -12.69 2.86
C VAL A 17 -16.74 -11.63 3.95
N VAL A 18 -17.16 -11.96 5.15
CA VAL A 18 -17.12 -11.05 6.30
C VAL A 18 -16.21 -11.65 7.36
N LEU A 19 -15.16 -10.94 7.74
CA LEU A 19 -14.12 -11.43 8.65
C LEU A 19 -13.88 -10.42 9.76
N GLN A 20 -13.65 -10.89 10.98
CA GLN A 20 -13.35 -10.03 12.11
C GLN A 20 -11.84 -9.96 12.36
N PHE A 21 -11.33 -8.75 12.53
CA PHE A 21 -9.93 -8.47 12.81
C PHE A 21 -9.79 -7.62 14.08
N ASN A 22 -8.67 -7.78 14.77
CA ASN A 22 -8.23 -6.90 15.84
C ASN A 22 -6.81 -6.45 15.54
N ASN A 23 -6.65 -5.18 15.17
CA ASN A 23 -5.36 -4.59 14.81
C ASN A 23 -4.54 -5.46 13.82
N GLY A 24 -5.18 -5.89 12.74
CA GLY A 24 -4.61 -6.71 11.67
C GLY A 24 -4.55 -8.21 11.94
N VAL A 25 -4.86 -8.65 13.16
CA VAL A 25 -4.93 -10.08 13.51
C VAL A 25 -6.34 -10.60 13.23
N PHE A 26 -6.44 -11.63 12.36
CA PHE A 26 -7.71 -12.31 12.13
C PHE A 26 -8.16 -13.01 13.41
N MET A 27 -9.37 -12.67 13.88
CA MET A 27 -9.91 -13.14 15.16
C MET A 27 -10.50 -14.55 15.11
N ASN A 28 -10.25 -15.28 14.01
CA ASN A 28 -10.85 -16.59 13.76
C ASN A 28 -12.39 -16.54 13.88
N GLN A 29 -12.98 -15.51 13.30
CA GLN A 29 -14.43 -15.31 13.27
C GLN A 29 -14.83 -14.68 11.93
N GLY A 30 -15.76 -15.32 11.24
CA GLY A 30 -16.22 -14.82 9.95
C GLY A 30 -17.32 -15.66 9.29
N PHE A 31 -17.87 -15.14 8.21
CA PHE A 31 -18.95 -15.76 7.44
C PHE A 31 -18.70 -15.59 5.94
N VAL A 32 -19.02 -16.60 5.15
CA VAL A 32 -19.31 -16.44 3.72
C VAL A 32 -20.82 -16.49 3.59
N VAL A 33 -21.42 -15.46 3.01
CA VAL A 33 -22.87 -15.39 2.84
C VAL A 33 -23.21 -15.02 1.40
N ASN A 34 -24.37 -15.44 0.94
CA ASN A 34 -25.02 -14.90 -0.24
C ASN A 34 -26.38 -14.31 0.16
N GLU A 35 -27.20 -13.89 -0.79
CA GLU A 35 -28.51 -13.29 -0.50
C GLU A 35 -29.54 -14.25 0.12
N GLN A 36 -29.26 -15.57 0.20
CA GLN A 36 -30.21 -16.58 0.68
C GLN A 36 -29.77 -17.27 1.98
N LYS A 37 -28.47 -17.48 2.19
CA LYS A 37 -27.98 -18.25 3.33
C LYS A 37 -26.54 -17.96 3.69
N VAL A 38 -26.14 -18.44 4.87
CA VAL A 38 -24.74 -18.59 5.26
C VAL A 38 -24.15 -19.81 4.55
N LEU A 39 -23.15 -19.59 3.72
CA LEU A 39 -22.46 -20.63 2.94
C LEU A 39 -21.36 -21.32 3.75
N LYS A 40 -20.67 -20.55 4.58
CA LYS A 40 -19.57 -21.04 5.42
C LYS A 40 -19.43 -20.15 6.65
N VAL A 41 -19.01 -20.74 7.76
CA VAL A 41 -18.55 -20.02 8.94
C VAL A 41 -17.05 -20.26 9.09
N PHE A 42 -16.31 -19.23 9.47
CA PHE A 42 -14.89 -19.32 9.77
C PHE A 42 -14.69 -19.25 11.27
N GLY A 43 -13.98 -20.25 11.80
CA GLY A 43 -13.49 -20.24 13.18
C GLY A 43 -14.59 -20.46 14.21
N ASN A 44 -14.62 -19.62 15.26
CA ASN A 44 -15.27 -19.88 16.54
C ASN A 44 -16.62 -20.63 16.43
N HIS A 45 -16.65 -21.84 16.98
CA HIS A 45 -17.76 -22.79 16.99
C HIS A 45 -18.96 -22.34 17.85
N GLN A 46 -19.12 -21.04 18.10
CA GLN A 46 -20.19 -20.47 18.90
C GLN A 46 -20.82 -19.27 18.19
N ILE A 47 -22.13 -19.36 17.95
CA ILE A 47 -22.94 -18.24 17.46
C ILE A 47 -23.98 -17.95 18.54
N GLY A 48 -23.79 -16.84 19.26
CA GLY A 48 -24.60 -16.54 20.44
C GLY A 48 -24.48 -17.64 21.48
N ALA A 49 -25.61 -18.23 21.87
CA ALA A 49 -25.67 -19.31 22.86
C ALA A 49 -25.50 -20.72 22.25
N ILE A 50 -25.44 -20.86 20.92
CA ILE A 50 -25.39 -22.16 20.25
C ILE A 50 -23.95 -22.48 19.86
N SER A 51 -23.50 -23.69 20.24
CA SER A 51 -22.24 -24.24 19.74
C SER A 51 -22.50 -25.15 18.53
N TYR A 52 -21.72 -25.04 17.46
CA TYR A 52 -21.84 -25.82 16.23
C TYR A 52 -20.50 -26.48 15.89
N ASN A 53 -20.47 -27.58 15.12
CA ASN A 53 -19.23 -28.29 14.75
C ASN A 53 -18.98 -28.17 13.24
N GLU A 54 -17.75 -27.85 12.79
CA GLU A 54 -17.43 -27.69 11.34
C GLU A 54 -17.68 -28.96 10.50
N GLU A 55 -17.62 -30.16 11.09
CA GLU A 55 -17.89 -31.44 10.44
C GLU A 55 -19.39 -31.77 10.31
N GLN A 56 -20.25 -31.03 11.00
CA GLN A 56 -21.69 -31.09 10.77
C GLN A 56 -21.99 -30.10 9.64
N SER A 57 -22.46 -30.63 8.52
CA SER A 57 -23.14 -29.81 7.51
C SER A 57 -24.12 -28.88 8.21
N ILE A 58 -24.33 -27.69 7.66
CA ILE A 58 -25.37 -26.72 8.08
C ILE A 58 -26.77 -27.36 7.83
N GLU A 59 -27.07 -28.47 8.49
CA GLU A 59 -28.28 -29.29 8.43
C GLU A 59 -29.24 -28.97 9.59
N VAL A 60 -28.80 -28.13 10.53
CA VAL A 60 -29.59 -27.65 11.68
C VAL A 60 -30.22 -26.28 11.42
N VAL A 61 -30.14 -25.81 10.18
CA VAL A 61 -30.83 -24.59 9.73
C VAL A 61 -32.17 -24.97 9.16
N VAL A 62 -33.22 -24.52 9.84
CA VAL A 62 -34.62 -24.77 9.47
C VAL A 62 -35.37 -23.46 9.32
N GLU A 63 -36.43 -23.47 8.53
CA GLU A 63 -37.44 -22.41 8.54
C GLU A 63 -38.09 -22.38 9.93
N GLY A 64 -38.10 -21.22 10.56
CA GLY A 64 -38.59 -21.06 11.92
C GLY A 64 -38.91 -19.62 12.28
N ILE A 65 -39.52 -19.46 13.46
CA ILE A 65 -39.86 -18.18 14.05
C ILE A 65 -39.12 -18.06 15.38
N VAL A 66 -38.44 -16.94 15.58
CA VAL A 66 -37.76 -16.60 16.85
C VAL A 66 -38.30 -15.26 17.33
N ASP A 67 -38.84 -15.24 18.54
CA ASP A 67 -39.33 -14.03 19.22
C ASP A 67 -38.34 -13.61 20.31
N LEU A 68 -38.10 -12.30 20.45
CA LEU A 68 -37.43 -11.71 21.60
C LEU A 68 -38.46 -11.38 22.70
N ASP A 69 -38.01 -11.31 23.96
CA ASP A 69 -38.88 -11.07 25.12
C ASP A 69 -39.68 -9.75 25.03
N HIS A 70 -39.15 -8.76 24.32
CA HIS A 70 -39.79 -7.46 24.10
C HIS A 70 -40.70 -7.42 22.85
N GLY A 71 -40.93 -8.55 22.18
CA GLY A 71 -41.94 -8.68 21.11
C GLY A 71 -41.41 -8.62 19.67
N SER A 72 -40.16 -8.24 19.44
CA SER A 72 -39.60 -8.30 18.08
C SER A 72 -39.45 -9.74 17.61
N ARG A 73 -39.66 -9.95 16.32
CA ARG A 73 -39.73 -11.28 15.71
C ARG A 73 -38.82 -11.39 14.50
N PHE A 74 -38.22 -12.57 14.32
CA PHE A 74 -37.59 -12.99 13.08
C PHE A 74 -38.30 -14.23 12.53
N GLU A 75 -38.64 -14.21 11.24
CA GLU A 75 -39.21 -15.34 10.49
C GLU A 75 -38.28 -15.69 9.33
N GLY A 76 -37.72 -16.90 9.31
CA GLY A 76 -36.80 -17.34 8.24
C GLY A 76 -35.87 -18.48 8.64
N LEU A 77 -34.64 -18.47 8.14
CA LEU A 77 -33.63 -19.48 8.44
C LEU A 77 -33.06 -19.33 9.85
N VAL A 78 -33.23 -20.35 10.68
CA VAL A 78 -32.88 -20.36 12.10
C VAL A 78 -31.95 -21.53 12.40
N LEU A 79 -30.86 -21.27 13.11
CA LEU A 79 -30.01 -22.31 13.71
C LEU A 79 -30.60 -22.72 15.05
N THR A 80 -30.87 -24.02 15.26
CA THR A 80 -31.54 -24.52 16.47
C THR A 80 -30.69 -25.46 17.32
N ASP A 81 -30.74 -25.34 18.64
CA ASP A 81 -30.20 -26.34 19.58
C ASP A 81 -31.11 -26.45 20.83
N ASN A 82 -31.56 -27.67 21.17
CA ASN A 82 -32.26 -27.99 22.41
C ASN A 82 -33.33 -26.96 22.87
N LYS A 83 -34.13 -26.46 21.92
CA LYS A 83 -35.24 -25.47 22.02
C LYS A 83 -34.86 -23.99 21.89
N PHE A 84 -33.59 -23.64 21.77
CA PHE A 84 -33.15 -22.30 21.41
C PHE A 84 -33.00 -22.20 19.89
N GLY A 85 -33.51 -21.11 19.32
CA GLY A 85 -33.33 -20.76 17.92
C GLY A 85 -32.67 -19.40 17.82
N ILE A 86 -31.70 -19.25 16.93
CA ILE A 86 -31.11 -17.95 16.59
C ILE A 86 -31.24 -17.70 15.09
N PRO A 87 -31.51 -16.45 14.66
CA PRO A 87 -31.47 -16.10 13.24
C PRO A 87 -30.13 -16.51 12.64
N PHE A 88 -30.15 -17.25 11.54
CA PHE A 88 -28.94 -17.75 10.88
C PHE A 88 -29.16 -17.96 9.37
N GLY A 89 -29.41 -16.87 8.66
CA GLY A 89 -29.64 -16.87 7.22
C GLY A 89 -30.66 -15.84 6.80
N TYR A 90 -31.25 -16.02 5.62
CA TYR A 90 -32.25 -15.11 5.10
C TYR A 90 -33.55 -15.19 5.92
N GLY A 91 -34.16 -14.04 6.15
CA GLY A 91 -35.49 -13.95 6.74
C GLY A 91 -36.02 -12.52 6.79
N GLU A 92 -37.16 -12.38 7.45
CA GLU A 92 -37.89 -11.15 7.66
C GLU A 92 -37.87 -10.81 9.15
N MET A 93 -37.51 -9.58 9.49
CA MET A 93 -37.52 -9.07 10.86
C MET A 93 -38.66 -8.08 11.03
N TYR A 94 -39.39 -8.24 12.13
CA TYR A 94 -40.50 -7.41 12.55
C TYR A 94 -40.18 -6.76 13.91
N ASP A 95 -40.58 -5.52 14.10
CA ASP A 95 -40.50 -4.84 15.40
C ASP A 95 -41.59 -5.35 16.38
N ASP A 96 -41.64 -4.76 17.57
CA ASP A 96 -42.60 -5.12 18.64
C ASP A 96 -44.06 -4.73 18.33
N ASP A 97 -44.27 -3.84 17.36
CA ASP A 97 -45.59 -3.51 16.81
C ASP A 97 -45.99 -4.46 15.65
N GLY A 98 -45.11 -5.39 15.25
CA GLY A 98 -45.33 -6.30 14.14
C GLY A 98 -45.14 -5.66 12.76
N ILE A 99 -44.46 -4.52 12.67
CA ILE A 99 -44.11 -3.86 11.42
C ILE A 99 -42.83 -4.46 10.86
N LEU A 100 -42.82 -4.78 9.57
CA LEU A 100 -41.64 -5.27 8.87
C LEU A 100 -40.56 -4.18 8.84
N VAL A 101 -39.38 -4.48 9.40
CA VAL A 101 -38.24 -3.55 9.47
C VAL A 101 -37.06 -3.97 8.59
N TYR A 102 -36.91 -5.26 8.27
CA TYR A 102 -35.79 -5.75 7.46
C TYR A 102 -36.08 -7.07 6.75
N LYS A 103 -35.50 -7.24 5.55
CA LYS A 103 -35.38 -8.51 4.83
C LYS A 103 -33.93 -8.72 4.38
N GLY A 104 -33.36 -9.87 4.66
CA GLY A 104 -32.00 -10.21 4.25
C GLY A 104 -31.33 -11.20 5.20
N ILE A 105 -30.01 -11.36 5.09
CA ILE A 105 -29.27 -12.25 5.99
C ILE A 105 -29.23 -11.64 7.39
N MET A 106 -29.62 -12.44 8.38
CA MET A 106 -29.51 -12.16 9.79
C MET A 106 -28.78 -13.28 10.49
N ILE A 107 -27.75 -12.92 11.26
CA ILE A 107 -26.95 -13.86 12.05
C ILE A 107 -26.94 -13.34 13.47
N ASN A 108 -27.56 -14.10 14.39
CA ASN A 108 -27.67 -13.74 15.79
C ASN A 108 -28.14 -12.29 16.01
N TRP A 109 -29.29 -11.95 15.40
CA TRP A 109 -29.94 -10.63 15.50
C TRP A 109 -29.14 -9.45 14.94
N LYS A 110 -28.13 -9.73 14.11
CA LYS A 110 -27.35 -8.70 13.41
C LYS A 110 -27.47 -8.89 11.91
N ARG A 111 -27.63 -7.78 11.18
CA ARG A 111 -27.73 -7.78 9.71
C ARG A 111 -26.35 -7.99 9.09
N PHE A 112 -26.28 -8.88 8.10
CA PHE A 112 -25.07 -9.16 7.31
C PHE A 112 -25.44 -9.27 5.82
N GLY A 113 -24.44 -9.12 4.94
CA GLY A 113 -24.61 -9.30 3.51
C GLY A 113 -25.58 -8.30 2.88
N TYR A 114 -26.10 -8.64 1.71
CA TYR A 114 -27.07 -7.78 1.03
C TYR A 114 -28.46 -7.90 1.66
N GLY A 115 -29.11 -6.77 1.92
CA GLY A 115 -30.44 -6.72 2.54
C GLY A 115 -31.17 -5.40 2.36
N THR A 116 -32.43 -5.38 2.75
CA THR A 116 -33.34 -4.24 2.60
C THR A 116 -34.00 -3.90 3.94
N SER A 117 -33.89 -2.65 4.40
CA SER A 117 -34.66 -2.14 5.54
C SER A 117 -35.82 -1.27 5.09
N TYR A 118 -36.81 -1.09 5.96
CA TYR A 118 -38.08 -0.44 5.64
C TYR A 118 -38.42 0.64 6.66
N HIS A 119 -39.03 1.72 6.17
CA HIS A 119 -39.72 2.69 7.00
C HIS A 119 -40.98 2.06 7.60
N ASN A 120 -41.49 2.64 8.69
CA ASN A 120 -42.70 2.17 9.35
C ASN A 120 -43.99 2.21 8.49
N ASN A 121 -43.94 2.85 7.32
CA ASN A 121 -45.03 2.86 6.34
C ASN A 121 -44.88 1.76 5.27
N GLY A 122 -43.87 0.89 5.40
CA GLY A 122 -43.58 -0.21 4.47
C GLY A 122 -42.79 0.19 3.22
N CYS A 123 -42.46 1.47 3.03
CA CYS A 123 -41.53 1.88 1.97
C CYS A 123 -40.10 1.45 2.30
N ILE A 124 -39.29 1.14 1.29
CA ILE A 124 -37.86 0.86 1.47
C ILE A 124 -37.20 2.09 2.10
N GLU A 125 -36.36 1.86 3.11
CA GLU A 125 -35.50 2.86 3.74
C GLU A 125 -34.09 2.75 3.18
N TYR A 126 -33.55 1.54 3.11
CA TYR A 126 -32.22 1.26 2.60
C TYR A 126 -32.18 -0.08 1.87
N GLU A 127 -31.44 -0.13 0.78
CA GLU A 127 -31.14 -1.34 0.02
C GLU A 127 -29.64 -1.38 -0.25
N GLY A 128 -28.92 -2.34 0.33
CA GLY A 128 -27.46 -2.41 0.23
C GLY A 128 -26.84 -3.47 1.13
N TYR A 129 -25.52 -3.40 1.31
CA TYR A 129 -24.82 -4.35 2.18
C TYR A 129 -24.85 -3.92 3.64
N TRP A 130 -24.78 -4.92 4.51
CA TRP A 130 -24.75 -4.83 5.95
C TRP A 130 -23.61 -5.67 6.50
N CYS A 131 -23.03 -5.20 7.60
CA CYS A 131 -22.00 -5.91 8.32
C CYS A 131 -22.12 -5.56 9.81
N ASP A 132 -22.39 -6.56 10.64
CA ASP A 132 -22.54 -6.38 12.09
C ASP A 132 -23.56 -5.29 12.45
N ASP A 133 -24.71 -5.32 11.78
CA ASP A 133 -25.83 -4.37 11.93
C ASP A 133 -25.56 -2.94 11.42
N LYS A 134 -24.41 -2.71 10.79
CA LYS A 134 -24.03 -1.43 10.20
C LYS A 134 -24.11 -1.50 8.68
N ARG A 135 -24.53 -0.40 8.04
CA ARG A 135 -24.46 -0.28 6.58
C ARG A 135 -23.01 -0.40 6.13
N PHE A 136 -22.77 -1.15 5.06
CA PHE A 136 -21.45 -1.42 4.51
C PHE A 136 -21.51 -1.44 2.98
N GLY A 137 -20.40 -1.15 2.30
CA GLY A 137 -20.29 -1.21 0.85
C GLY A 137 -21.29 -0.31 0.13
N ILE A 138 -21.60 -0.61 -1.13
CA ILE A 138 -22.54 0.20 -1.93
C ILE A 138 -23.97 0.00 -1.42
N GLY A 139 -24.70 1.10 -1.21
CA GLY A 139 -26.10 1.07 -0.78
C GLY A 139 -26.90 2.30 -1.23
N LYS A 140 -28.22 2.09 -1.35
CA LYS A 140 -29.21 3.10 -1.76
C LYS A 140 -30.10 3.45 -0.59
N VAL A 141 -30.32 4.75 -0.35
CA VAL A 141 -31.20 5.29 0.70
C VAL A 141 -32.41 5.93 0.04
N TYR A 142 -33.60 5.66 0.59
CA TYR A 142 -34.87 6.17 0.08
C TYR A 142 -35.63 6.91 1.18
N ASP A 143 -36.40 7.94 0.78
CA ASP A 143 -37.30 8.63 1.69
C ASP A 143 -38.60 7.85 1.94
N ARG A 144 -39.46 8.39 2.83
CA ARG A 144 -40.77 7.78 3.16
C ARG A 144 -41.77 7.79 2.01
N TYR A 145 -41.47 8.42 0.88
CA TYR A 145 -42.29 8.40 -0.33
C TYR A 145 -41.73 7.43 -1.39
N GLY A 146 -40.65 6.72 -1.07
CA GLY A 146 -39.97 5.78 -1.97
C GLY A 146 -39.07 6.47 -3.00
N LYS A 147 -38.73 7.74 -2.81
CA LYS A 147 -37.80 8.45 -3.71
C LYS A 147 -36.36 8.18 -3.28
N LEU A 148 -35.49 7.86 -4.24
CA LEU A 148 -34.04 7.74 -4.01
C LEU A 148 -33.48 9.08 -3.53
N VAL A 149 -32.86 9.06 -2.34
CA VAL A 149 -32.22 10.21 -1.70
C VAL A 149 -30.72 10.17 -1.90
N ASN A 150 -30.11 9.00 -1.76
CA ASN A 150 -28.66 8.83 -1.84
C ASN A 150 -28.29 7.45 -2.40
N GLU A 151 -27.14 7.36 -3.09
CA GLU A 151 -26.48 6.11 -3.49
C GLU A 151 -24.97 6.31 -3.30
N CYS A 152 -24.39 5.66 -2.30
CA CYS A 152 -23.00 5.86 -1.90
C CYS A 152 -22.40 4.57 -1.32
N GLU A 153 -21.10 4.62 -1.00
CA GLU A 153 -20.42 3.57 -0.27
C GLU A 153 -20.51 3.83 1.24
N TRP A 154 -20.63 2.77 2.03
CA TRP A 154 -20.79 2.81 3.48
C TRP A 154 -19.66 2.05 4.15
N CYS A 155 -19.17 2.59 5.27
CA CYS A 155 -18.23 1.91 6.13
C CYS A 155 -18.62 2.03 7.58
N ASN A 156 -18.91 0.89 8.21
CA ASN A 156 -19.33 0.82 9.60
C ASN A 156 -20.48 1.80 9.92
N GLY A 157 -21.42 1.96 8.98
CA GLY A 157 -22.60 2.82 9.12
C GLY A 157 -22.37 4.29 8.78
N ILE A 158 -21.16 4.69 8.40
CA ILE A 158 -20.80 6.04 7.99
C ILE A 158 -20.76 6.08 6.45
N GLU A 159 -21.36 7.11 5.86
CA GLU A 159 -21.20 7.38 4.42
C GLU A 159 -19.71 7.63 4.15
N SER A 160 -19.11 6.82 3.29
CA SER A 160 -17.72 6.99 2.90
C SER A 160 -17.68 7.56 1.50
N ASP A 161 -16.87 8.60 1.35
CA ASP A 161 -16.43 9.01 0.04
C ASP A 161 -15.49 7.95 -0.56
N ILE A 162 -15.43 7.98 -1.88
CA ILE A 162 -14.51 7.17 -2.68
C ILE A 162 -13.06 7.65 -2.47
N ASP A 163 -12.89 8.86 -1.96
CA ASP A 163 -11.60 9.53 -1.79
C ASP A 163 -11.35 9.75 -0.29
N TYR A 164 -10.13 9.46 0.14
CA TYR A 164 -9.65 9.77 1.47
C TYR A 164 -8.64 10.90 1.37
N GLU A 165 -8.87 11.99 2.11
CA GLU A 165 -7.88 13.05 2.33
C GLU A 165 -7.79 13.35 3.82
N GLY A 166 -6.63 13.11 4.43
CA GLY A 166 -6.42 13.32 5.87
C GLY A 166 -5.06 12.83 6.36
N ASP A 167 -4.82 12.94 7.66
CA ASP A 167 -3.57 12.53 8.29
C ASP A 167 -3.55 11.03 8.68
N GLY A 168 -4.63 10.29 8.45
CA GLY A 168 -4.77 8.90 8.89
C GLY A 168 -5.42 8.72 10.27
N SER A 169 -5.88 9.80 10.92
CA SER A 169 -6.61 9.73 12.19
C SER A 169 -8.05 9.21 12.01
N GLU A 170 -8.68 9.57 10.89
CA GLU A 170 -10.00 9.07 10.51
C GLU A 170 -9.93 7.67 9.90
N PRO A 171 -10.96 6.82 10.10
CA PRO A 171 -10.99 5.47 9.57
C PRO A 171 -10.81 5.39 8.05
N LEU A 172 -9.93 4.52 7.61
CA LEU A 172 -9.69 4.20 6.20
C LEU A 172 -10.71 3.17 5.70
N ASN A 173 -11.35 3.44 4.56
CA ASN A 173 -12.28 2.53 3.89
C ASN A 173 -11.59 1.65 2.82
N THR A 174 -11.82 0.34 2.83
CA THR A 174 -11.35 -0.62 1.79
C THR A 174 -11.93 -0.36 0.38
N GLY A 175 -13.06 0.33 0.31
CA GLY A 175 -13.73 0.81 -0.91
C GLY A 175 -13.08 2.03 -1.56
N MET A 176 -12.22 2.75 -0.85
CA MET A 176 -11.60 3.96 -1.37
C MET A 176 -10.79 3.68 -2.64
N LYS A 177 -10.79 4.63 -3.56
CA LYS A 177 -9.98 4.62 -4.78
C LYS A 177 -8.82 5.57 -4.72
N HIS A 178 -8.95 6.69 -4.01
CA HIS A 178 -7.91 7.70 -3.93
C HIS A 178 -7.50 7.89 -2.47
N LEU A 179 -6.30 7.46 -2.12
CA LEU A 179 -5.70 7.70 -0.81
C LEU A 179 -4.78 8.89 -0.89
N LYS A 180 -5.09 9.96 -0.16
CA LYS A 180 -4.22 11.13 0.02
C LYS A 180 -3.94 11.35 1.50
N LEU A 181 -2.70 11.09 1.91
CA LEU A 181 -2.23 11.41 3.25
C LEU A 181 -1.58 12.78 3.25
N THR A 182 -1.94 13.62 4.23
CA THR A 182 -1.29 14.92 4.43
C THR A 182 0.12 14.73 4.98
N ASP A 183 0.91 15.79 4.93
CA ASP A 183 2.23 15.84 5.57
C ASP A 183 2.13 15.44 7.05
N ASN A 184 3.20 14.83 7.58
CA ASN A 184 3.29 14.42 8.98
C ASN A 184 2.12 13.53 9.43
N CYS A 185 1.68 12.60 8.56
CA CYS A 185 0.55 11.71 8.85
C CYS A 185 0.78 10.92 10.17
N VAL A 186 -0.31 10.61 10.88
CA VAL A 186 -0.25 9.92 12.18
C VAL A 186 0.00 8.41 12.06
N LEU A 187 0.02 7.89 10.84
CA LEU A 187 0.20 6.47 10.56
C LEU A 187 1.68 6.10 10.61
N VAL A 188 2.00 5.14 11.49
CA VAL A 188 3.38 4.64 11.68
C VAL A 188 3.65 3.33 10.95
N ASP A 189 2.60 2.60 10.58
CA ASP A 189 2.64 1.31 9.90
C ASP A 189 2.15 1.45 8.45
N TRP A 190 2.91 0.90 7.50
CA TRP A 190 2.54 0.77 6.09
C TRP A 190 2.00 -0.63 5.79
N ASP A 191 0.69 -0.72 5.51
CA ASP A 191 0.08 -1.91 4.92
C ASP A 191 -1.19 -1.49 4.16
N VAL A 192 -1.12 -1.59 2.83
CA VAL A 192 -2.21 -1.24 1.91
C VAL A 192 -2.81 -2.48 1.25
N SER A 193 -2.46 -3.68 1.70
CA SER A 193 -2.78 -4.95 1.01
C SER A 193 -4.28 -5.22 0.89
N LEU A 194 -5.11 -4.65 1.79
CA LEU A 194 -6.57 -4.79 1.75
C LEU A 194 -7.28 -3.65 0.99
N LEU A 195 -6.57 -2.64 0.52
CA LEU A 195 -7.14 -1.51 -0.20
C LEU A 195 -7.18 -1.81 -1.71
N TYR A 196 -7.82 -2.92 -2.07
CA TYR A 196 -7.80 -3.50 -3.43
C TYR A 196 -8.48 -2.64 -4.51
N ASN A 197 -9.27 -1.66 -4.08
CA ASN A 197 -9.93 -0.70 -4.98
C ASN A 197 -9.08 0.53 -5.30
N LEU A 198 -7.90 0.70 -4.66
CA LEU A 198 -7.05 1.87 -4.89
C LEU A 198 -6.67 2.02 -6.35
N GLU A 199 -6.91 3.22 -6.87
CA GLU A 199 -6.49 3.71 -8.17
C GLU A 199 -5.33 4.73 -8.01
N SER A 200 -5.23 5.45 -6.88
CA SER A 200 -4.10 6.33 -6.60
C SER A 200 -3.70 6.34 -5.12
N ILE A 201 -2.39 6.48 -4.89
CA ILE A 201 -1.80 6.75 -3.58
C ILE A 201 -0.99 8.06 -3.68
N GLU A 202 -1.31 9.02 -2.83
CA GLU A 202 -0.55 10.24 -2.60
C GLU A 202 -0.20 10.32 -1.11
N ILE A 203 1.09 10.38 -0.80
CA ILE A 203 1.61 10.54 0.56
C ILE A 203 2.26 11.92 0.62
N GLY A 204 1.92 12.71 1.64
CA GLY A 204 2.55 14.00 1.90
C GLY A 204 3.99 13.87 2.39
N ASP A 205 4.55 14.97 2.85
CA ASP A 205 5.93 15.05 3.32
C ASP A 205 6.08 14.48 4.75
N ASP A 206 7.29 14.07 5.13
CA ASP A 206 7.65 13.64 6.49
C ASP A 206 6.78 12.48 7.07
N CYS A 207 6.39 11.52 6.24
CA CYS A 207 5.52 10.40 6.63
C CYS A 207 6.29 9.08 6.79
N PHE A 208 5.81 8.16 7.64
CA PHE A 208 6.25 6.76 7.69
C PHE A 208 7.74 6.49 7.98
N GLY A 209 8.45 7.35 8.73
CA GLY A 209 9.88 7.15 8.99
C GLY A 209 10.24 5.80 9.64
N SER A 210 9.37 5.25 10.49
CA SER A 210 9.60 3.95 11.14
C SER A 210 9.43 2.72 10.25
N VAL A 211 8.96 2.88 9.01
CA VAL A 211 8.65 1.75 8.13
C VAL A 211 9.93 1.12 7.61
N LYS A 212 10.10 -0.18 7.87
CA LYS A 212 11.23 -0.97 7.34
C LYS A 212 10.99 -1.48 5.93
N THR A 213 9.75 -1.87 5.61
CA THR A 213 9.44 -2.45 4.30
C THR A 213 8.30 -1.67 3.65
N PHE A 214 8.62 -0.98 2.57
CA PHE A 214 7.60 -0.43 1.68
C PHE A 214 7.26 -1.50 0.65
N LYS A 215 6.06 -2.08 0.78
CA LYS A 215 5.60 -3.13 -0.13
C LYS A 215 4.21 -2.83 -0.64
N ILE A 216 4.07 -2.89 -1.95
CA ILE A 216 2.79 -2.95 -2.65
C ILE A 216 2.81 -4.18 -3.54
N ASN A 217 1.82 -5.06 -3.38
CA ASN A 217 1.72 -6.28 -4.16
C ASN A 217 0.27 -6.57 -4.55
N GLY A 218 0.00 -6.74 -5.85
CA GLY A 218 -1.32 -7.19 -6.32
C GLY A 218 -2.41 -6.12 -6.32
N LEU A 219 -2.08 -4.84 -6.13
CA LEU A 219 -3.04 -3.73 -6.27
C LEU A 219 -3.30 -3.44 -7.75
N ASN A 220 -4.04 -4.33 -8.41
CA ASN A 220 -4.20 -4.35 -9.86
C ASN A 220 -4.96 -3.15 -10.44
N ARG A 221 -5.63 -2.36 -9.61
CA ARG A 221 -6.33 -1.13 -10.01
C ARG A 221 -5.48 0.13 -9.85
N LEU A 222 -4.36 0.02 -9.13
CA LEU A 222 -3.50 1.15 -8.80
C LEU A 222 -2.83 1.68 -10.06
N LYS A 223 -3.00 2.97 -10.34
CA LYS A 223 -2.48 3.66 -11.52
C LYS A 223 -1.33 4.60 -11.18
N THR A 224 -1.41 5.28 -10.04
CA THR A 224 -0.40 6.30 -9.68
C THR A 224 0.05 6.15 -8.24
N ILE A 225 1.35 6.27 -8.02
CA ILE A 225 1.95 6.39 -6.69
C ILE A 225 2.73 7.71 -6.67
N LYS A 226 2.44 8.56 -5.70
CA LYS A 226 3.18 9.78 -5.41
C LYS A 226 3.55 9.80 -3.93
N ILE A 227 4.84 9.88 -3.64
CA ILE A 227 5.38 10.00 -2.29
C ILE A 227 6.00 11.38 -2.16
N GLY A 228 5.65 12.10 -1.09
CA GLY A 228 6.22 13.41 -0.75
C GLY A 228 7.68 13.31 -0.35
N ASN A 229 8.24 14.44 0.07
CA ASN A 229 9.62 14.55 0.52
C ASN A 229 9.80 13.94 1.91
N ARG A 230 11.03 13.49 2.22
CA ARG A 230 11.43 12.99 3.54
C ARG A 230 10.50 11.91 4.10
N SER A 231 9.86 11.16 3.21
CA SER A 231 8.95 10.09 3.57
C SER A 231 9.65 8.74 3.52
N PHE A 232 9.25 7.83 4.41
CA PHE A 232 9.88 6.52 4.59
C PHE A 232 11.39 6.64 4.88
N THR A 233 11.79 7.58 5.72
CA THR A 233 13.16 7.70 6.21
C THR A 233 13.19 8.17 7.66
N GLN A 234 14.19 7.74 8.43
CA GLN A 234 14.50 8.30 9.75
C GLN A 234 15.63 9.33 9.71
N THR A 235 16.31 9.45 8.56
CA THR A 235 17.36 10.44 8.35
C THR A 235 16.72 11.83 8.40
N LYS A 236 17.00 12.57 9.47
CA LYS A 236 16.65 14.00 9.58
C LYS A 236 17.88 14.80 9.19
N ASN A 237 17.69 15.87 8.40
CA ASN A 237 18.74 16.77 7.90
C ASN A 237 19.55 17.53 8.98
N ASP A 238 19.49 17.13 10.25
CA ASP A 238 20.13 17.81 11.38
C ASP A 238 21.68 17.82 11.30
N GLU A 239 22.27 17.07 10.36
CA GLU A 239 23.73 17.07 10.12
C GLU A 239 24.23 18.17 9.16
N TYR A 240 23.35 18.90 8.45
CA TYR A 240 23.79 19.91 7.47
C TYR A 240 23.64 21.38 7.90
N GLU A 241 23.03 21.68 9.05
CA GLU A 241 22.87 23.08 9.52
C GLU A 241 23.97 23.57 10.49
N ASN A 242 24.91 22.72 10.94
CA ASN A 242 25.82 23.08 12.04
C ASN A 242 27.31 23.25 11.69
N GLU A 243 27.72 23.35 10.42
CA GLU A 243 29.16 23.47 10.09
C GLU A 243 29.60 24.72 9.33
N TYR A 244 28.76 25.76 9.23
CA TYR A 244 29.16 27.04 8.61
C TYR A 244 29.43 28.16 9.61
N GLU A 245 30.25 27.95 10.64
CA GLU A 245 30.99 29.05 11.31
C GLU A 245 32.31 28.52 11.89
N ASN A 246 33.31 28.26 11.06
CA ASN A 246 34.72 28.41 11.45
C ASN A 246 35.58 28.60 10.20
N GLU A 247 35.76 29.86 9.85
CA GLU A 247 36.71 30.35 8.85
C GLU A 247 38.14 30.09 9.36
N TYR A 248 38.88 29.17 8.73
CA TYR A 248 40.33 29.12 8.86
C TYR A 248 41.01 29.02 7.50
N GLU A 249 41.83 30.03 7.26
CA GLU A 249 42.74 30.28 6.15
C GLU A 249 43.84 29.21 6.15
N TYR A 250 44.03 28.49 5.03
CA TYR A 250 45.15 27.55 4.87
C TYR A 250 46.21 28.08 3.91
N GLU A 251 47.42 28.20 4.43
CA GLU A 251 48.67 28.39 3.70
C GLU A 251 49.27 26.99 3.42
N TYR A 252 49.60 26.70 2.16
CA TYR A 252 50.08 25.38 1.75
C TYR A 252 51.58 25.19 2.00
N GLU A 253 51.97 24.13 2.71
CA GLU A 253 53.28 23.48 2.55
C GLU A 253 53.10 21.97 2.36
N TYR A 254 53.67 21.46 1.26
CA TYR A 254 53.76 20.03 0.96
C TYR A 254 54.90 19.41 1.76
N GLU A 255 54.60 18.29 2.43
CA GLU A 255 55.40 17.06 2.55
C GLU A 255 55.09 16.39 3.89
N ASN A 256 54.43 15.22 3.86
CA ASN A 256 55.01 13.97 4.34
C ASN A 256 53.98 12.84 4.31
N GLU A 257 54.51 11.67 3.94
CA GLU A 257 53.90 10.35 3.92
C GLU A 257 53.53 9.95 5.36
N TYR A 258 52.23 9.74 5.63
CA TYR A 258 51.77 9.16 6.89
C TYR A 258 50.83 7.98 6.61
N GLU A 259 51.29 6.79 7.01
CA GLU A 259 50.46 5.63 7.30
C GLU A 259 49.44 6.02 8.38
N TYR A 260 48.15 5.95 8.06
CA TYR A 260 47.09 5.99 9.05
C TYR A 260 46.66 4.56 9.39
N GLU A 261 47.02 4.12 10.59
CA GLU A 261 46.27 3.10 11.33
C GLU A 261 44.89 3.71 11.64
N ASN A 262 43.83 3.14 11.06
CA ASN A 262 42.46 3.53 11.37
C ASN A 262 41.97 2.73 12.59
N GLU A 263 42.02 3.33 13.77
CA GLU A 263 41.10 3.04 14.87
C GLU A 263 39.94 4.04 14.79
N TYR A 264 38.87 3.71 14.05
CA TYR A 264 37.51 4.24 14.24
C TYR A 264 36.52 3.29 13.56
N GLU A 265 36.37 2.08 14.09
CA GLU A 265 35.11 1.34 14.02
C GLU A 265 34.47 1.50 15.40
N ASN A 266 33.60 2.50 15.52
CA ASN A 266 32.52 2.48 16.48
C ASN A 266 31.26 2.79 15.67
N GLU A 267 30.86 1.83 14.84
CA GLU A 267 29.43 1.64 14.64
C GLU A 267 28.92 1.24 16.02
N GLU A 268 28.05 2.06 16.63
CA GLU A 268 27.21 1.55 17.70
C GLU A 268 26.39 0.42 17.07
N GLU A 269 26.90 -0.81 17.23
CA GLU A 269 26.12 -2.02 17.04
C GLU A 269 24.90 -1.85 17.96
N ASP A 270 23.76 -1.52 17.36
CA ASP A 270 22.48 -1.69 18.00
C ASP A 270 22.41 -3.15 18.47
N GLU A 271 22.68 -3.36 19.75
CA GLU A 271 22.52 -4.61 20.48
C GLU A 271 21.03 -4.97 20.51
N ASN A 272 20.45 -5.35 19.36
CA ASN A 272 19.17 -6.03 19.24
C ASN A 272 19.14 -6.73 17.87
N GLY A 273 19.45 -8.02 17.88
CA GLY A 273 19.59 -8.88 16.71
C GLY A 273 18.32 -9.11 15.88
N ASP A 274 17.89 -8.09 15.13
CA ASP A 274 17.04 -8.21 13.95
C ASP A 274 17.28 -7.03 12.97
N SER A 275 18.51 -6.95 12.45
CA SER A 275 18.93 -5.97 11.43
C SER A 275 18.48 -6.41 10.04
N GLU A 276 17.16 -6.59 9.85
CA GLU A 276 16.60 -6.69 8.50
C GLU A 276 16.71 -5.30 7.83
N SER A 277 17.50 -5.20 6.76
CA SER A 277 17.69 -3.96 6.01
C SER A 277 16.36 -3.48 5.41
N LYS A 278 16.11 -2.16 5.46
CA LYS A 278 14.86 -1.60 4.94
C LYS A 278 14.74 -1.81 3.43
N SER A 279 13.58 -2.25 2.93
CA SER A 279 13.39 -2.72 1.56
C SER A 279 12.18 -2.11 0.85
N PHE A 280 12.28 -1.95 -0.47
CA PHE A 280 11.29 -1.31 -1.33
C PHE A 280 10.84 -2.26 -2.45
N HIS A 281 9.54 -2.59 -2.48
CA HIS A 281 8.98 -3.53 -3.45
C HIS A 281 7.64 -3.03 -4.00
N ILE A 282 7.54 -2.94 -5.34
CA ILE A 282 6.26 -2.77 -6.04
C ILE A 282 6.13 -3.91 -7.05
N LEU A 283 5.20 -4.82 -6.77
CA LEU A 283 5.08 -6.11 -7.43
C LEU A 283 3.66 -6.31 -7.95
N ASN A 284 3.53 -6.94 -9.12
CA ASN A 284 2.25 -7.44 -9.64
C ASN A 284 1.13 -6.37 -9.64
N CYS A 285 1.42 -5.15 -10.07
CA CYS A 285 0.43 -4.08 -10.18
C CYS A 285 0.11 -3.86 -11.66
N GLU A 286 -0.95 -4.53 -12.14
CA GLU A 286 -1.27 -4.60 -13.57
C GLU A 286 -1.60 -3.26 -14.21
N SER A 287 -2.20 -2.32 -13.48
CA SER A 287 -2.62 -1.02 -14.01
C SER A 287 -1.67 0.14 -13.67
N LEU A 288 -0.54 -0.11 -13.02
CA LEU A 288 0.33 0.96 -12.54
C LEU A 288 0.98 1.67 -13.71
N GLU A 289 0.80 3.00 -13.81
CA GLU A 289 1.25 3.84 -14.92
C GLU A 289 2.41 4.76 -14.53
N SER A 290 2.43 5.27 -13.30
CA SER A 290 3.48 6.20 -12.84
C SER A 290 3.85 6.03 -11.39
N ILE A 291 5.15 6.22 -11.12
CA ILE A 291 5.73 6.27 -9.77
C ILE A 291 6.49 7.60 -9.65
N GLN A 292 6.18 8.37 -8.60
CA GLN A 292 6.86 9.61 -8.24
C GLN A 292 7.30 9.54 -6.78
N ILE A 293 8.58 9.80 -6.52
CA ILE A 293 9.19 9.79 -5.19
C ILE A 293 9.84 11.15 -4.95
N GLY A 294 9.44 11.81 -3.86
CA GLY A 294 9.95 13.10 -3.42
C GLY A 294 11.37 13.03 -2.85
N GLU A 295 11.94 14.20 -2.61
CA GLU A 295 13.33 14.40 -2.18
C GLU A 295 13.59 13.74 -0.82
N TYR A 296 14.79 13.19 -0.60
CA TYR A 296 15.20 12.51 0.64
C TYR A 296 14.35 11.29 1.05
N SER A 297 13.39 10.86 0.23
CA SER A 297 12.54 9.72 0.57
C SER A 297 13.29 8.40 0.40
N PHE A 298 13.06 7.46 1.31
CA PHE A 298 13.76 6.16 1.34
C PHE A 298 15.31 6.27 1.41
N SER A 299 15.87 7.36 1.95
CA SER A 299 17.34 7.56 1.99
C SER A 299 18.09 6.47 2.78
N ASP A 300 17.49 5.97 3.86
CA ASP A 300 18.01 4.92 4.72
C ASP A 300 17.63 3.48 4.29
N PHE A 301 17.06 3.32 3.08
CA PHE A 301 16.76 2.01 2.51
C PHE A 301 18.03 1.37 1.92
N ALA A 302 18.46 0.28 2.55
CA ALA A 302 19.69 -0.45 2.19
C ALA A 302 19.44 -1.87 1.64
N GLY A 303 18.20 -2.36 1.76
CA GLY A 303 17.78 -3.67 1.29
C GLY A 303 17.40 -3.68 -0.19
N ASP A 304 16.54 -4.63 -0.56
CA ASP A 304 16.11 -4.82 -1.93
C ASP A 304 15.34 -3.61 -2.48
N PHE A 305 15.63 -3.25 -3.73
CA PHE A 305 14.82 -2.37 -4.56
C PHE A 305 14.25 -3.18 -5.73
N GLU A 306 12.94 -3.46 -5.71
CA GLU A 306 12.30 -4.33 -6.71
C GLU A 306 11.06 -3.68 -7.33
N LEU A 307 11.10 -3.55 -8.66
CA LEU A 307 9.96 -3.19 -9.51
C LEU A 307 9.71 -4.33 -10.49
N LYS A 308 8.62 -5.08 -10.31
CA LYS A 308 8.38 -6.32 -11.08
C LYS A 308 6.92 -6.53 -11.44
N ASN A 309 6.69 -7.08 -12.64
CA ASN A 309 5.35 -7.36 -13.17
C ASN A 309 4.46 -6.12 -13.17
N LEU A 310 4.95 -5.05 -13.81
CA LEU A 310 4.28 -3.75 -13.93
C LEU A 310 4.04 -3.43 -15.42
N PRO A 311 3.15 -4.19 -16.11
CA PRO A 311 3.04 -4.17 -17.57
C PRO A 311 2.56 -2.84 -18.14
N GLN A 312 1.90 -2.00 -17.33
CA GLN A 312 1.39 -0.69 -17.76
C GLN A 312 2.29 0.49 -17.38
N LEU A 313 3.41 0.27 -16.68
CA LEU A 313 4.23 1.35 -16.14
C LEU A 313 4.87 2.15 -17.27
N GLN A 314 4.71 3.47 -17.23
CA GLN A 314 5.17 4.40 -18.27
C GLN A 314 6.24 5.38 -17.79
N SER A 315 6.23 5.73 -16.50
CA SER A 315 7.19 6.69 -15.95
C SER A 315 7.63 6.35 -14.54
N ILE A 316 8.93 6.51 -14.29
CA ILE A 316 9.54 6.47 -12.96
C ILE A 316 10.24 7.80 -12.76
N GLN A 317 9.87 8.50 -11.70
CA GLN A 317 10.52 9.72 -11.25
C GLN A 317 10.92 9.58 -9.79
N ILE A 318 12.21 9.71 -9.52
CA ILE A 318 12.81 9.72 -8.19
C ILE A 318 13.54 11.05 -8.07
N SER A 319 13.27 11.81 -7.02
CA SER A 319 13.88 13.13 -6.80
C SER A 319 15.27 12.98 -6.17
N ASP A 320 15.81 14.06 -5.62
CA ASP A 320 17.18 14.09 -5.10
C ASP A 320 17.28 13.29 -3.77
N ASP A 321 18.48 12.81 -3.45
CA ASP A 321 18.84 12.19 -2.17
C ASP A 321 18.02 10.95 -1.75
N CYS A 322 17.59 10.14 -2.71
CA CYS A 322 16.81 8.92 -2.45
C CYS A 322 17.68 7.64 -2.52
N PHE A 323 17.32 6.59 -1.76
CA PHE A 323 17.85 5.23 -1.89
C PHE A 323 19.39 5.09 -1.80
N GLU A 324 20.05 5.83 -0.92
CA GLU A 324 21.52 5.97 -0.88
C GLU A 324 22.27 4.63 -0.77
N SER A 325 21.72 3.72 0.03
CA SER A 325 22.38 2.48 0.43
C SER A 325 21.99 1.26 -0.42
N VAL A 326 21.09 1.43 -1.40
CA VAL A 326 20.65 0.35 -2.28
C VAL A 326 21.84 -0.24 -3.06
N GLN A 327 21.91 -1.57 -3.08
CA GLN A 327 23.00 -2.29 -3.72
C GLN A 327 22.77 -2.52 -5.22
N THR A 328 21.54 -2.71 -5.64
CA THR A 328 21.26 -3.01 -7.05
C THR A 328 20.07 -2.20 -7.52
N PHE A 329 20.29 -1.39 -8.55
CA PHE A 329 19.22 -0.77 -9.31
C PHE A 329 19.00 -1.58 -10.58
N LYS A 330 17.90 -2.34 -10.63
CA LYS A 330 17.57 -3.19 -11.76
C LYS A 330 16.15 -2.92 -12.26
N ILE A 331 16.04 -2.58 -13.54
CA ILE A 331 14.80 -2.49 -14.29
C ILE A 331 14.87 -3.50 -15.44
N ASP A 332 13.94 -4.45 -15.48
CA ASP A 332 13.97 -5.55 -16.45
C ASP A 332 12.56 -5.91 -16.93
N GLY A 333 12.33 -5.85 -18.25
CA GLY A 333 11.07 -6.30 -18.87
C GLY A 333 9.90 -5.32 -18.73
N LEU A 334 10.14 -4.06 -18.32
CA LEU A 334 9.10 -3.04 -18.21
C LEU A 334 8.80 -2.41 -19.58
N ASN A 335 8.17 -3.20 -20.45
CA ASN A 335 8.08 -2.89 -21.89
C ASN A 335 7.28 -1.65 -22.27
N ARG A 336 6.43 -1.10 -21.39
CA ARG A 336 5.70 0.17 -21.62
C ARG A 336 6.38 1.39 -21.00
N LEU A 337 7.49 1.19 -20.29
CA LEU A 337 8.22 2.26 -19.63
C LEU A 337 8.83 3.18 -20.68
N LYS A 338 8.53 4.48 -20.61
CA LYS A 338 9.01 5.49 -21.57
C LYS A 338 10.11 6.37 -21.00
N THR A 339 10.01 6.70 -19.71
CA THR A 339 10.90 7.67 -19.08
C THR A 339 11.35 7.18 -17.71
N ILE A 340 12.65 7.32 -17.45
CA ILE A 340 13.23 7.18 -16.12
C ILE A 340 13.93 8.51 -15.80
N LYS A 341 13.58 9.11 -14.67
CA LYS A 341 14.22 10.32 -14.15
C LYS A 341 14.65 10.07 -12.71
N ILE A 342 15.95 10.20 -12.47
CA ILE A 342 16.57 10.10 -11.16
C ILE A 342 17.21 11.44 -10.84
N GLY A 343 16.90 11.99 -9.68
CA GLY A 343 17.47 13.23 -9.15
C GLY A 343 18.95 13.11 -8.81
N SER A 344 19.51 14.18 -8.25
CA SER A 344 20.91 14.28 -7.82
C SER A 344 21.14 13.56 -6.49
N ASN A 345 22.38 13.13 -6.21
CA ASN A 345 22.78 12.40 -4.99
C ASN A 345 21.95 11.13 -4.67
N SER A 346 21.20 10.61 -5.65
CA SER A 346 20.31 9.47 -5.49
C SER A 346 21.03 8.17 -5.83
N PHE A 347 20.72 7.09 -5.12
CA PHE A 347 21.45 5.82 -5.23
C PHE A 347 22.96 6.00 -5.05
N SER A 348 23.38 6.90 -4.17
CA SER A 348 24.77 6.97 -3.78
C SER A 348 24.91 7.38 -2.33
N GLN A 349 25.84 6.73 -1.64
CA GLN A 349 26.30 7.24 -0.36
C GLN A 349 27.37 8.33 -0.55
N MET A 350 27.91 8.52 -1.76
CA MET A 350 28.82 9.62 -2.06
C MET A 350 28.03 10.88 -2.34
N LYS A 351 28.14 11.87 -1.46
CA LYS A 351 27.44 13.14 -1.62
C LYS A 351 28.31 14.16 -2.35
N SER A 352 27.66 15.10 -3.02
CA SER A 352 28.34 16.23 -3.67
C SER A 352 29.21 17.08 -2.74
N SER A 353 28.85 17.12 -1.46
CA SER A 353 29.57 17.80 -0.39
C SER A 353 30.73 17.00 0.22
N ASP A 354 30.83 15.70 -0.05
CA ASP A 354 31.79 14.84 0.61
C ASP A 354 33.23 15.12 0.14
N VAL A 355 34.18 15.04 1.07
CA VAL A 355 35.60 14.91 0.70
C VAL A 355 35.77 13.64 -0.11
N TRP A 356 36.45 13.76 -1.24
CA TRP A 356 36.60 12.68 -2.20
C TRP A 356 37.18 11.40 -1.57
N ASN A 357 36.43 10.29 -1.66
CA ASN A 357 36.84 8.98 -1.16
C ASN A 357 36.83 7.93 -2.27
N CYS A 358 38.00 7.61 -2.82
CA CYS A 358 38.15 6.64 -3.90
C CYS A 358 37.79 5.20 -3.50
N ARG A 359 37.86 4.84 -2.20
CA ARG A 359 37.49 3.49 -1.73
C ARG A 359 35.97 3.31 -1.73
N LYS A 360 35.23 4.35 -1.31
CA LYS A 360 33.77 4.39 -1.39
C LYS A 360 33.28 4.32 -2.84
N ALA A 361 34.02 4.97 -3.75
CA ALA A 361 33.71 5.01 -5.17
C ALA A 361 33.90 3.67 -5.91
N ASP A 362 34.77 2.75 -5.45
CA ASP A 362 35.05 1.45 -6.11
C ASP A 362 34.24 0.30 -5.48
N ASN A 363 32.96 0.55 -5.15
CA ASN A 363 32.13 -0.50 -4.57
C ASN A 363 31.55 -1.46 -5.63
N LYS A 364 32.22 -2.61 -5.80
CA LYS A 364 31.88 -3.64 -6.79
C LYS A 364 30.65 -4.48 -6.44
N SER A 365 30.11 -4.38 -5.23
CA SER A 365 28.82 -4.99 -4.90
C SER A 365 27.64 -4.20 -5.49
N LYS A 366 27.85 -2.91 -5.79
CA LYS A 366 26.82 -2.02 -6.29
C LYS A 366 26.69 -2.08 -7.80
N SER A 367 25.50 -2.39 -8.33
CA SER A 367 25.30 -2.64 -9.77
C SER A 367 24.05 -1.98 -10.36
N PHE A 368 24.14 -1.58 -11.63
CA PHE A 368 23.14 -0.80 -12.36
C PHE A 368 22.74 -1.50 -13.66
N HIS A 369 21.45 -1.80 -13.80
CA HIS A 369 20.92 -2.59 -14.93
C HIS A 369 19.60 -2.02 -15.43
N ILE A 370 19.53 -1.69 -16.72
CA ILE A 370 18.27 -1.43 -17.42
C ILE A 370 18.22 -2.32 -18.65
N LEU A 371 17.36 -3.32 -18.59
CA LEU A 371 17.32 -4.44 -19.52
C LEU A 371 15.91 -4.60 -20.11
N ASN A 372 15.83 -4.98 -21.38
CA ASN A 372 14.59 -5.44 -22.01
C ASN A 372 13.41 -4.46 -21.82
N CYS A 373 13.62 -3.17 -22.07
CA CYS A 373 12.57 -2.15 -21.98
C CYS A 373 12.29 -1.60 -23.38
N GLU A 374 11.35 -2.24 -24.07
CA GLU A 374 11.09 -2.00 -25.50
C GLU A 374 10.66 -0.57 -25.84
N SER A 375 9.88 0.09 -24.98
CA SER A 375 9.37 1.45 -25.22
C SER A 375 10.17 2.56 -24.54
N LEU A 376 11.33 2.25 -23.94
CA LEU A 376 12.09 3.25 -23.18
C LEU A 376 12.70 4.29 -24.13
N GLU A 377 12.29 5.55 -23.99
CA GLU A 377 12.66 6.66 -24.87
C GLU A 377 13.75 7.54 -24.25
N SER A 378 13.70 7.79 -22.94
CA SER A 378 14.66 8.66 -22.26
C SER A 378 15.05 8.20 -20.85
N ILE A 379 16.33 8.37 -20.55
CA ILE A 379 16.91 8.19 -19.22
C ILE A 379 17.56 9.52 -18.81
N GLN A 380 17.21 10.02 -17.64
CA GLN A 380 17.83 11.20 -17.03
C GLN A 380 18.31 10.85 -15.63
N ILE A 381 19.57 11.14 -15.33
CA ILE A 381 20.21 10.91 -14.04
C ILE A 381 20.88 12.22 -13.61
N GLY A 382 20.55 12.71 -12.41
CA GLY A 382 21.13 13.90 -11.80
C GLY A 382 22.59 13.72 -11.41
N GLU A 383 23.24 14.81 -11.01
CA GLU A 383 24.65 14.80 -10.61
C GLU A 383 24.84 13.98 -9.31
N TYR A 384 26.01 13.38 -9.12
CA TYR A 384 26.43 12.60 -7.96
C TYR A 384 25.64 11.31 -7.67
N SER A 385 24.62 11.00 -8.47
CA SER A 385 23.89 9.73 -8.41
C SER A 385 24.71 8.53 -8.90
N PHE A 386 24.55 7.38 -8.26
CA PHE A 386 25.30 6.15 -8.57
C PHE A 386 26.84 6.32 -8.54
N GLY A 387 27.38 7.28 -7.78
CA GLY A 387 28.83 7.58 -7.76
C GLY A 387 29.70 6.45 -7.23
N ASP A 388 29.15 5.64 -6.33
CA ASP A 388 29.74 4.45 -5.71
C ASP A 388 29.32 3.14 -6.38
N PHE A 389 28.64 3.17 -7.52
CA PHE A 389 28.32 1.95 -8.27
C PHE A 389 29.52 1.58 -9.14
N ALA A 390 30.31 0.58 -8.73
CA ALA A 390 31.49 0.09 -9.46
C ALA A 390 31.39 -1.37 -9.94
N GLY A 391 30.26 -2.02 -9.68
CA GLY A 391 29.95 -3.36 -10.17
C GLY A 391 29.48 -3.33 -11.63
N ASP A 392 28.60 -4.27 -11.98
CA ASP A 392 28.09 -4.36 -13.34
C ASP A 392 27.25 -3.13 -13.71
N PHE A 393 27.53 -2.57 -14.88
CA PHE A 393 26.73 -1.54 -15.52
C PHE A 393 26.24 -2.09 -16.87
N GLU A 394 24.92 -2.20 -17.04
CA GLU A 394 24.33 -2.70 -18.29
C GLU A 394 23.11 -1.89 -18.73
N LEU A 395 23.19 -1.36 -19.95
CA LEU A 395 22.04 -0.91 -20.73
C LEU A 395 21.87 -1.86 -21.92
N LYS A 396 20.77 -2.63 -21.95
CA LYS A 396 20.60 -3.70 -22.96
C LYS A 396 19.18 -3.85 -23.47
N ASN A 397 19.04 -4.08 -24.78
CA ASN A 397 17.75 -4.32 -25.46
C ASN A 397 16.77 -3.15 -25.23
N LEU A 398 17.19 -1.95 -25.64
CA LEU A 398 16.46 -0.68 -25.49
C LEU A 398 16.27 -0.03 -26.88
N PRO A 399 15.46 -0.64 -27.77
CA PRO A 399 15.42 -0.27 -29.19
C PRO A 399 14.82 1.12 -29.47
N GLN A 400 14.00 1.67 -28.56
CA GLN A 400 13.40 3.00 -28.69
C GLN A 400 14.16 4.10 -27.96
N LEU A 401 15.32 3.79 -27.36
CA LEU A 401 16.06 4.74 -26.54
C LEU A 401 16.66 5.84 -27.42
N GLN A 402 16.25 7.08 -27.16
CA GLN A 402 16.64 8.26 -27.94
C GLN A 402 17.57 9.19 -27.17
N SER A 403 17.43 9.26 -25.84
CA SER A 403 18.19 10.20 -25.01
C SER A 403 18.67 9.57 -23.72
N ILE A 404 19.95 9.73 -23.44
CA ILE A 404 20.56 9.46 -22.13
C ILE A 404 21.22 10.76 -21.68
N GLN A 405 20.73 11.32 -20.57
CA GLN A 405 21.34 12.46 -19.91
C GLN A 405 21.84 12.03 -18.54
N ILE A 406 23.13 12.23 -18.27
CA ILE A 406 23.77 11.94 -16.99
C ILE A 406 24.51 13.20 -16.55
N GLY A 407 24.08 13.79 -15.43
CA GLY A 407 24.54 15.08 -14.93
C GLY A 407 24.09 16.28 -15.76
N THR A 408 24.73 17.42 -15.50
CA THR A 408 24.52 18.69 -16.23
C THR A 408 25.78 19.10 -16.98
N ILE A 409 25.60 19.63 -18.20
CA ILE A 409 26.71 20.15 -19.01
C ILE A 409 27.37 21.32 -18.27
N GLY A 410 28.68 21.21 -18.04
CA GLY A 410 29.49 22.25 -17.38
C GLY A 410 29.64 22.07 -15.87
N SER A 411 28.98 21.06 -15.28
CA SER A 411 29.11 20.71 -13.86
C SER A 411 29.95 19.45 -13.68
N THR A 412 30.58 19.31 -12.51
CA THR A 412 31.14 18.03 -12.07
C THR A 412 30.00 17.11 -11.68
N SER A 413 29.92 15.91 -12.27
CA SER A 413 28.82 14.99 -11.97
C SER A 413 29.21 13.80 -11.11
N ASN A 414 30.43 13.27 -11.20
CA ASN A 414 30.89 12.07 -10.47
C ASN A 414 29.94 10.85 -10.52
N ASN A 415 29.03 10.79 -11.50
CA ASN A 415 28.15 9.64 -11.69
C ASN A 415 28.95 8.43 -12.18
N PHE A 416 28.65 7.23 -11.68
CA PHE A 416 29.27 5.98 -12.14
C PHE A 416 30.81 6.04 -12.16
N PHE A 417 31.43 6.69 -11.18
CA PHE A 417 32.83 7.12 -11.25
C PHE A 417 33.81 5.99 -11.56
N SER A 418 33.66 4.84 -10.89
CA SER A 418 34.54 3.67 -11.07
C SER A 418 33.94 2.63 -12.03
N SER A 419 32.80 2.91 -12.65
CA SER A 419 32.08 1.97 -13.51
C SER A 419 32.48 2.09 -14.98
N SER A 420 32.46 0.95 -15.67
CA SER A 420 32.57 0.94 -17.13
C SER A 420 31.21 1.27 -17.77
N PHE A 421 31.15 2.31 -18.58
CA PHE A 421 29.91 2.65 -19.30
C PHE A 421 29.70 1.71 -20.50
N VAL A 422 28.77 0.76 -20.37
CA VAL A 422 28.52 -0.29 -21.37
C VAL A 422 27.06 -0.26 -21.87
N ILE A 423 26.92 -0.07 -23.18
CA ILE A 423 25.64 -0.14 -23.90
C ILE A 423 25.68 -1.32 -24.89
N ARG A 424 24.65 -2.18 -24.88
CA ARG A 424 24.56 -3.37 -25.74
C ARG A 424 23.18 -3.50 -26.39
N GLY A 425 23.11 -4.11 -27.57
CA GLY A 425 21.82 -4.44 -28.19
C GLY A 425 20.95 -3.23 -28.54
N ILE A 426 21.57 -2.06 -28.76
CA ILE A 426 20.93 -0.90 -29.38
C ILE A 426 21.32 -0.94 -30.86
N ASP A 427 20.40 -1.38 -31.71
CA ASP A 427 20.52 -1.16 -33.14
C ASP A 427 20.23 0.33 -33.37
N MET A 428 21.27 1.16 -33.41
CA MET A 428 21.11 2.54 -33.85
C MET A 428 20.57 2.51 -35.28
N ILE A 429 19.28 2.81 -35.45
CA ILE A 429 18.73 3.18 -36.75
C ILE A 429 19.39 4.53 -37.09
N LEU A 430 20.56 4.45 -37.71
CA LEU A 430 21.16 5.56 -38.43
C LEU A 430 20.20 5.89 -39.58
N ASN A 431 19.27 6.82 -39.34
CA ASN A 431 18.61 7.53 -40.42
C ASN A 431 19.66 8.46 -41.04
N ILE A 432 20.39 7.93 -42.03
CA ILE A 432 21.30 8.70 -42.91
C ILE A 432 20.48 9.57 -43.86
#